data_AF-A0AAD6NSQ5-F1
#
_entry.id   AF-A0AAD6NSQ5-F1
#
_cell.length_a   1.000
_cell.length_b   1.000
_cell.length_c   1.000
_cell.angle_alpha   90.00
_cell.angle_beta   90.00
_cell.angle_gamma   90.00
#
_symmetry.space_group_name_H-M   'P 1'
#
loop_
_entity.id
_entity.type
_entity.pdbx_description
1 polymer ?
#
loop_
_entity_poly.entity_id
_entity_poly.type
_entity_poly.pdbx_seq_one_letter_code
_entity_poly.pdbx_strand_id
1 'polypeptide(L)'
;MLQSSFSSILPSSLPHTPLSSHKLLVSLSLSIKHYRRRQQPKKQQQLVVLCASSYEVGGGYSDKESSVQEENKGRRTQQEWDEKPDPFQHEVIIKGGEQVISVLQEMITLLEDLNMDDASEKVAVELVAHGVIGKRVDEMEAGFMMALDYMIQLAEKDQDGMRKSLLEVIKETVLSHLTKKCPPHVQVIGLLCRTPRKESRHELLRRVAAGGGVFEGDKGTKVHIPGANLNEIANQADDILETMETRPVVPDRKLLARLVLIREEARDMMGGGILDERNDRGFKTLPESEVNFIAKLVALKPGKTVQEMIKNVMLGKDEGAEDAASEEENIDSERISSGIAGRGSITGRKPLPVRPGMFLETVTKVLGGVYSGNISGITGQHLEWVHRKTLQVLQEIAY
;
A
#
# COMPACT_ATOMS: atom_id res chain seq x y z
N MET A 1 0.45 76.62 35.21
CA MET A 1 0.77 75.79 34.04
C MET A 1 1.52 74.59 34.56
N LEU A 2 0.76 73.52 34.83
CA LEU A 2 0.84 72.66 36.02
C LEU A 2 1.16 71.23 35.55
N GLN A 3 2.25 70.58 35.98
CA GLN A 3 2.53 69.94 37.27
C GLN A 3 1.48 68.94 37.77
N SER A 4 1.90 67.66 37.81
CA SER A 4 1.64 66.69 38.90
C SER A 4 0.18 66.17 39.00
N SER A 5 -0.23 65.01 39.53
CA SER A 5 0.31 64.07 40.53
C SER A 5 -0.57 62.81 40.56
N PHE A 6 0.04 61.67 40.89
CA PHE A 6 -0.38 60.60 41.83
C PHE A 6 -1.80 59.97 41.87
N SER A 7 -1.75 58.67 42.25
CA SER A 7 -2.67 57.85 43.07
C SER A 7 -3.95 57.31 42.41
N SER A 8 -4.02 56.01 42.09
CA SER A 8 -4.29 54.84 42.94
C SER A 8 -5.76 54.68 43.33
N ILE A 9 -6.37 53.54 43.00
CA ILE A 9 -7.26 52.68 43.83
C ILE A 9 -7.67 51.46 42.97
N LEU A 10 -7.18 50.27 43.35
CA LEU A 10 -7.88 48.98 43.21
C LEU A 10 -8.71 48.78 44.52
N PRO A 11 -9.73 47.90 44.62
CA PRO A 11 -9.88 46.56 44.01
C PRO A 11 -11.28 46.39 43.36
N SER A 12 -11.79 45.29 42.79
CA SER A 12 -11.70 43.82 42.89
C SER A 12 -12.54 43.33 41.68
N SER A 13 -12.16 42.39 40.83
CA SER A 13 -12.16 40.94 41.08
C SER A 13 -11.55 40.22 39.86
N LEU A 14 -10.77 39.18 40.13
CA LEU A 14 -10.23 38.17 39.20
C LEU A 14 -11.30 37.09 38.94
N PRO A 15 -11.19 36.20 37.91
CA PRO A 15 -9.93 35.69 37.39
C PRO A 15 -9.77 35.49 35.87
N HIS A 16 -8.50 35.67 35.47
CA HIS A 16 -7.71 34.85 34.54
C HIS A 16 -8.44 33.94 33.53
N THR A 17 -8.23 34.26 32.25
CA THR A 17 -7.92 33.24 31.24
C THR A 17 -6.55 33.58 30.61
N PRO A 18 -5.63 32.60 30.46
CA PRO A 18 -4.34 32.81 29.84
C PRO A 18 -4.42 32.73 28.31
N LEU A 19 -3.52 33.51 27.69
CA LEU A 19 -3.07 33.57 26.30
C LEU A 19 -3.30 32.28 25.49
N SER A 20 -3.96 32.33 24.33
CA SER A 20 -3.47 32.93 23.06
C SER A 20 -2.29 32.17 22.44
N SER A 21 -2.61 31.18 21.59
CA SER A 21 -1.84 30.86 20.37
C SER A 21 -2.49 29.72 19.56
N HIS A 22 -3.74 29.87 19.13
CA HIS A 22 -4.35 29.01 18.09
C HIS A 22 -5.27 29.84 17.20
N LYS A 23 -4.70 30.79 16.46
CA LYS A 23 -5.36 31.45 15.33
C LYS A 23 -4.33 31.81 14.25
N LEU A 24 -3.75 30.77 13.66
CA LEU A 24 -3.19 30.83 12.31
C LEU A 24 -3.81 29.69 11.48
N LEU A 25 -5.14 29.60 11.51
CA LEU A 25 -5.86 29.02 10.39
C LEU A 25 -5.85 30.08 9.30
N VAL A 26 -4.87 29.97 8.40
CA VAL A 26 -4.89 30.70 7.14
C VAL A 26 -6.15 30.24 6.43
N SER A 27 -7.17 31.10 6.43
CA SER A 27 -8.21 31.07 5.41
C SER A 27 -7.52 31.38 4.09
N LEU A 28 -6.95 30.36 3.43
CA LEU A 28 -6.62 30.41 2.02
C LEU A 28 -7.96 30.40 1.29
N SER A 29 -8.64 31.55 1.29
CA SER A 29 -9.65 31.83 0.30
C SER A 29 -8.90 31.86 -1.03
N LEU A 30 -8.93 30.75 -1.77
CA LEU A 30 -8.68 30.77 -3.20
C LEU A 30 -9.72 31.69 -3.84
N SER A 31 -9.48 32.99 -3.81
CA SER A 31 -10.10 33.93 -4.73
C SER A 31 -9.30 33.88 -6.03
N ILE A 32 -9.39 32.76 -6.74
CA ILE A 32 -9.18 32.75 -8.18
C ILE A 32 -10.32 33.61 -8.74
N LYS A 33 -10.06 34.91 -8.94
CA LYS A 33 -11.05 35.91 -9.34
C LYS A 33 -11.67 35.65 -10.72
N HIS A 34 -11.30 34.56 -11.41
CA HIS A 34 -11.82 34.17 -12.71
C HIS A 34 -12.87 33.05 -12.70
N TYR A 35 -13.06 32.32 -11.60
CA TYR A 35 -14.08 31.25 -11.54
C TYR A 35 -15.54 31.75 -11.42
N ARG A 36 -15.76 33.06 -11.44
CA ARG A 36 -17.08 33.69 -11.22
C ARG A 36 -17.71 34.17 -12.53
N ARG A 37 -17.93 33.29 -13.52
CA ARG A 37 -18.85 33.63 -14.62
C ARG A 37 -19.53 32.42 -15.28
N ARG A 38 -20.79 32.21 -14.87
CA ARG A 38 -21.91 31.57 -15.61
C ARG A 38 -21.59 30.24 -16.33
N GLN A 39 -21.93 29.12 -15.68
CA GLN A 39 -22.40 27.94 -16.41
C GLN A 39 -23.82 28.20 -16.92
N GLN A 40 -23.98 28.27 -18.24
CA GLN A 40 -25.22 27.85 -18.90
C GLN A 40 -24.95 26.58 -19.72
N PRO A 41 -25.93 25.68 -19.84
CA PRO A 41 -25.71 24.35 -20.38
C PRO A 41 -25.67 24.42 -21.91
N LYS A 42 -24.53 24.04 -22.51
CA LYS A 42 -24.49 23.67 -23.93
C LYS A 42 -23.85 22.30 -24.08
N LYS A 43 -24.65 21.36 -24.59
CA LYS A 43 -24.20 20.07 -25.13
C LYS A 43 -23.11 20.33 -26.16
N GLN A 44 -21.91 19.76 -25.98
CA GLN A 44 -21.17 19.05 -27.03
C GLN A 44 -19.86 18.42 -26.52
N GLN A 45 -19.71 17.15 -26.92
CA GLN A 45 -18.48 16.41 -27.23
C GLN A 45 -17.58 15.99 -26.05
N GLN A 46 -17.85 14.76 -25.61
CA GLN A 46 -16.99 13.92 -24.78
C GLN A 46 -15.63 13.72 -25.44
N LEU A 47 -14.59 14.39 -24.93
CA LEU A 47 -13.23 13.85 -24.96
C LEU A 47 -12.99 13.19 -23.60
N VAL A 48 -13.04 11.87 -23.63
CA VAL A 48 -12.89 10.99 -22.48
C VAL A 48 -11.39 10.86 -22.16
N VAL A 49 -10.95 11.35 -21.00
CA VAL A 49 -9.69 10.91 -20.38
C VAL A 49 -10.06 10.13 -19.12
N LEU A 50 -10.21 8.83 -19.33
CA LEU A 50 -10.43 7.82 -18.31
C LEU A 50 -9.11 7.46 -17.65
N CYS A 51 -8.86 7.99 -16.45
CA CYS A 51 -8.00 7.34 -15.47
C CYS A 51 -8.75 7.24 -14.14
N ALA A 52 -9.82 6.44 -14.15
CA ALA A 52 -10.42 5.92 -12.93
C ALA A 52 -9.72 4.60 -12.56
N SER A 53 -8.91 4.63 -11.51
CA SER A 53 -8.81 3.54 -10.54
C SER A 53 -8.30 4.13 -9.24
N SER A 54 -9.16 4.14 -8.23
CA SER A 54 -8.88 4.62 -6.87
C SER A 54 -7.54 4.09 -6.37
N TYR A 55 -6.67 5.02 -5.95
CA TYR A 55 -5.55 4.68 -5.10
C TYR A 55 -6.14 4.38 -3.72
N GLU A 56 -6.09 3.14 -3.27
CA GLU A 56 -6.27 2.80 -1.86
C GLU A 56 -4.92 2.23 -1.42
N VAL A 57 -4.11 3.09 -0.79
CA VAL A 57 -2.92 2.67 -0.06
C VAL A 57 -3.32 2.70 1.40
N GLY A 58 -3.61 1.51 1.95
CA GLY A 58 -3.88 1.32 3.36
C GLY A 58 -2.61 1.59 4.17
N GLY A 59 -2.60 2.69 4.90
CA GLY A 59 -1.68 2.93 6.00
C GLY A 59 -2.26 2.31 7.28
N GLY A 60 -1.48 1.47 7.96
CA GLY A 60 -1.87 0.83 9.22
C GLY A 60 -0.81 0.98 10.32
N TYR A 61 -1.33 1.17 11.54
CA TYR A 61 -0.76 1.04 12.91
C TYR A 61 -0.22 2.31 13.61
N SER A 62 -0.49 2.54 14.91
CA SER A 62 -0.59 1.59 16.06
C SER A 62 -1.81 1.70 17.00
N ASP A 63 -2.10 0.60 17.70
CA ASP A 63 -3.05 0.39 18.80
C ASP A 63 -2.55 0.92 20.17
N LYS A 64 -3.49 1.37 21.03
CA LYS A 64 -3.47 1.16 22.49
C LYS A 64 -4.90 1.00 23.02
N GLU A 65 -5.11 -0.08 23.78
CA GLU A 65 -6.37 -0.57 24.30
C GLU A 65 -6.81 0.11 25.61
N SER A 66 -8.14 0.20 25.83
CA SER A 66 -8.75 -0.19 27.11
C SER A 66 -10.24 -0.54 26.92
N SER A 67 -10.58 -1.78 27.28
CA SER A 67 -11.90 -2.40 27.40
C SER A 67 -12.69 -1.85 28.60
N VAL A 68 -14.04 -1.93 28.71
CA VAL A 68 -14.82 -3.14 29.03
C VAL A 68 -16.36 -2.91 28.83
N GLN A 69 -17.01 -3.94 28.24
CA GLN A 69 -18.41 -4.43 28.28
C GLN A 69 -19.58 -3.63 27.65
N GLU A 70 -20.14 -4.12 26.52
CA GLU A 70 -21.31 -5.06 26.41
C GLU A 70 -22.64 -4.31 26.68
N GLU A 71 -23.63 -4.18 25.79
CA GLU A 71 -24.21 -5.01 24.73
C GLU A 71 -25.02 -4.11 23.75
N ASN A 72 -25.52 -4.71 22.67
CA ASN A 72 -26.58 -4.27 21.73
C ASN A 72 -26.20 -3.59 20.39
N LYS A 73 -26.41 -4.42 19.35
CA LYS A 73 -26.94 -4.14 18.01
C LYS A 73 -27.32 -2.68 17.68
N GLY A 74 -26.71 -2.18 16.61
CA GLY A 74 -27.29 -1.20 15.69
C GLY A 74 -26.96 0.26 16.01
N ARG A 75 -26.41 0.97 15.01
CA ARG A 75 -25.92 2.37 15.01
C ARG A 75 -24.62 2.63 15.79
N ARG A 76 -23.54 2.89 15.05
CA ARG A 76 -22.51 3.86 15.47
C ARG A 76 -22.26 4.83 14.32
N THR A 77 -23.10 5.85 14.29
CA THR A 77 -22.72 7.17 13.80
C THR A 77 -22.00 7.85 14.97
N GLN A 78 -20.89 8.53 14.69
CA GLN A 78 -20.49 9.76 15.40
C GLN A 78 -20.09 9.60 16.88
N GLN A 79 -18.79 9.33 17.16
CA GLN A 79 -17.99 9.80 18.32
C GLN A 79 -16.78 8.89 18.53
N GLU A 80 -15.64 9.17 17.87
CA GLU A 80 -14.34 8.59 18.24
C GLU A 80 -13.20 9.40 17.58
N TRP A 81 -13.01 10.67 17.96
CA TRP A 81 -11.83 11.47 17.56
C TRP A 81 -11.51 12.54 18.60
N ASP A 82 -11.49 12.16 19.88
CA ASP A 82 -10.85 12.96 20.93
C ASP A 82 -9.64 12.24 21.54
N GLU A 83 -9.11 11.23 20.83
CA GLU A 83 -7.79 10.66 21.12
C GLU A 83 -6.73 11.52 20.43
N LYS A 84 -5.97 12.25 21.25
CA LYS A 84 -4.81 13.03 20.80
C LYS A 84 -3.86 12.11 20.02
N PRO A 85 -3.44 12.49 18.81
CA PRO A 85 -2.43 11.75 18.08
C PRO A 85 -1.14 11.65 18.92
N ASP A 86 -0.46 10.51 18.83
CA ASP A 86 0.86 10.28 19.42
C ASP A 86 1.77 11.50 19.14
N PRO A 87 2.38 12.13 20.17
CA PRO A 87 3.09 13.40 20.00
C PRO A 87 4.14 13.40 18.89
N PHE A 88 4.79 12.26 18.66
CA PHE A 88 5.79 12.09 17.61
C PHE A 88 5.18 12.08 16.20
N GLN A 89 4.07 11.37 15.98
CA GLN A 89 3.40 11.39 14.68
C GLN A 89 2.77 12.76 14.38
N HIS A 90 2.30 13.46 15.42
CA HIS A 90 1.75 14.80 15.28
C HIS A 90 2.81 15.82 14.81
N GLU A 91 4.02 15.77 15.36
CA GLU A 91 5.11 16.66 14.93
C GLU A 91 5.53 16.39 13.47
N VAL A 92 5.63 15.11 13.08
CA VAL A 92 5.97 14.71 11.70
C VAL A 92 4.92 15.18 10.70
N ILE A 93 3.63 15.06 11.05
CA ILE A 93 2.53 15.54 10.21
C ILE A 93 2.54 17.07 10.11
N ILE A 94 2.84 17.80 11.19
CA ILE A 94 2.93 19.27 11.15
C ILE A 94 4.05 19.70 10.21
N LYS A 95 5.26 19.15 10.37
CA LYS A 95 6.40 19.46 9.49
C LYS A 95 6.10 19.13 8.04
N GLY A 96 5.51 17.95 7.78
CA GLY A 96 5.04 17.58 6.46
C GLY A 96 3.98 18.55 5.91
N GLY A 97 3.08 19.04 6.77
CA GLY A 97 2.05 20.01 6.43
C GLY A 97 2.62 21.36 6.03
N GLU A 98 3.65 21.85 6.73
CA GLU A 98 4.39 23.06 6.36
C GLU A 98 5.03 22.91 4.98
N GLN A 99 5.61 21.74 4.66
CA GLN A 99 6.15 21.45 3.33
C GLN A 99 5.06 21.46 2.25
N VAL A 100 3.90 20.84 2.49
CA VAL A 100 2.77 20.85 1.54
C VAL A 100 2.27 22.29 1.30
N ILE A 101 2.14 23.09 2.36
CA ILE A 101 1.74 24.51 2.24
C ILE A 101 2.79 25.30 1.44
N SER A 102 4.08 25.06 1.67
CA SER A 102 5.16 25.71 0.91
C SER A 102 5.09 25.39 -0.58
N VAL A 103 4.83 24.13 -0.94
CA VAL A 103 4.63 23.71 -2.34
C VAL A 103 3.44 24.43 -2.96
N LEU A 104 2.29 24.44 -2.27
CA LEU A 104 1.09 25.13 -2.74
C LEU A 104 1.33 26.63 -2.95
N GLN A 105 2.05 27.28 -2.03
CA GLN A 105 2.35 28.70 -2.14
C GLN A 105 3.26 29.01 -3.35
N GLU A 106 4.30 28.21 -3.59
CA GLU A 106 5.15 28.39 -4.78
C GLU A 106 4.34 28.16 -6.07
N MET A 107 3.47 27.14 -6.09
CA MET A 107 2.58 26.90 -7.23
C MET A 107 1.67 28.10 -7.50
N ILE A 108 1.08 28.70 -6.46
CA ILE A 108 0.24 29.91 -6.60
C ILE A 108 1.06 31.05 -7.23
N THR A 109 2.26 31.33 -6.72
CA THR A 109 3.09 32.42 -7.27
C THR A 109 3.42 32.22 -8.75
N LEU A 110 3.74 30.99 -9.16
CA LEU A 110 4.04 30.68 -10.56
C LEU A 110 2.80 30.73 -11.45
N LEU A 111 1.64 30.34 -10.94
CA LEU A 111 0.38 30.42 -11.69
C LEU A 111 -0.13 31.86 -11.81
N GLU A 112 0.10 32.73 -10.82
CA GLU A 112 -0.24 34.16 -10.90
C GLU A 112 0.60 34.89 -11.95
N ASP A 113 1.86 34.50 -12.14
CA ASP A 113 2.75 35.02 -13.18
C ASP A 113 2.37 34.54 -14.59
N LEU A 114 1.69 33.38 -14.70
CA LEU A 114 1.23 32.82 -15.96
C LEU A 114 -0.13 33.44 -16.33
N ASN A 115 -0.12 34.40 -17.26
CA ASN A 115 -1.34 34.99 -17.80
C ASN A 115 -2.07 33.97 -18.70
N MET A 116 -3.04 33.25 -18.13
CA MET A 116 -3.65 32.06 -18.76
C MET A 116 -5.10 32.26 -19.18
N ASP A 117 -5.51 31.51 -20.20
CA ASP A 117 -6.89 31.35 -20.64
C ASP A 117 -7.56 30.13 -19.95
N ASP A 118 -8.89 30.20 -19.75
CA ASP A 118 -9.68 29.18 -19.02
C ASP A 118 -9.51 27.75 -19.59
N ALA A 119 -9.14 27.62 -20.87
CA ALA A 119 -8.93 26.32 -21.52
C ALA A 119 -7.59 25.66 -21.16
N SER A 120 -6.59 26.43 -20.74
CA SER A 120 -5.24 25.96 -20.43
C SER A 120 -5.00 25.78 -18.93
N GLU A 121 -5.99 26.10 -18.09
CA GLU A 121 -5.88 26.10 -16.63
C GLU A 121 -5.38 24.78 -16.06
N LYS A 122 -6.02 23.68 -16.43
CA LYS A 122 -5.67 22.35 -15.93
C LYS A 122 -4.25 21.93 -16.33
N VAL A 123 -3.87 22.19 -17.58
CA VAL A 123 -2.55 21.81 -18.12
C VAL A 123 -1.45 22.61 -17.43
N ALA A 124 -1.69 23.88 -17.16
CA ALA A 124 -0.72 24.71 -16.47
C ALA A 124 -0.56 24.32 -15.00
N VAL A 125 -1.64 23.96 -14.29
CA VAL A 125 -1.53 23.43 -12.92
C VAL A 125 -0.66 22.18 -12.90
N GLU A 126 -0.88 21.25 -13.82
CA GLU A 126 -0.05 20.04 -13.95
C GLU A 126 1.41 20.38 -14.26
N LEU A 127 1.68 21.35 -15.15
CA LEU A 127 3.03 21.77 -15.51
C LEU A 127 3.77 22.44 -14.33
N VAL A 128 3.09 23.34 -13.63
CA VAL A 128 3.63 24.04 -12.46
C VAL A 128 3.87 23.06 -11.33
N ALA A 129 2.94 22.13 -11.07
CA ALA A 129 3.12 21.06 -10.09
C ALA A 129 4.38 20.23 -10.40
N HIS A 130 4.55 19.81 -11.66
CA HIS A 130 5.77 19.09 -12.08
C HIS A 130 7.05 19.89 -11.84
N GLY A 131 7.03 21.20 -12.13
CA GLY A 131 8.17 22.10 -11.95
C GLY A 131 8.55 22.32 -10.49
N VAL A 132 7.57 22.62 -9.63
CA VAL A 132 7.80 22.87 -8.20
C VAL A 132 8.26 21.60 -7.48
N ILE A 133 7.55 20.50 -7.71
CA ILE A 133 7.86 19.23 -7.05
C ILE A 133 9.19 18.67 -7.55
N GLY A 134 9.49 18.79 -8.85
CA GLY A 134 10.75 18.34 -9.43
C GLY A 134 11.99 18.96 -8.78
N LYS A 135 11.90 20.22 -8.32
CA LYS A 135 12.97 20.91 -7.59
C LYS A 135 13.18 20.39 -6.17
N ARG A 136 12.10 20.00 -5.50
CA ARG A 136 12.07 19.77 -4.04
C ARG A 136 11.92 18.30 -3.64
N VAL A 137 11.65 17.39 -4.58
CA VAL A 137 11.32 15.98 -4.27
C VAL A 137 12.43 15.26 -3.48
N ASP A 138 13.69 15.66 -3.64
CA ASP A 138 14.83 15.09 -2.89
C ASP A 138 14.95 15.65 -1.46
N GLU A 139 14.32 16.79 -1.20
CA GLU A 139 14.32 17.48 0.09
C GLU A 139 13.03 17.20 0.89
N MET A 140 12.06 16.51 0.28
CA MET A 140 10.79 16.16 0.91
C MET A 140 11.01 15.14 2.03
N GLU A 141 10.44 15.42 3.21
CA GLU A 141 10.57 14.56 4.37
C GLU A 141 9.52 13.44 4.35
N ALA A 142 9.74 12.37 5.13
CA ALA A 142 8.81 11.24 5.25
C ALA A 142 7.39 11.67 5.68
N GLY A 143 7.26 12.76 6.42
CA GLY A 143 5.97 13.33 6.84
C GLY A 143 5.16 14.00 5.73
N PHE A 144 5.79 14.35 4.60
CA PHE A 144 5.12 15.07 3.50
C PHE A 144 3.93 14.29 2.93
N MET A 145 4.13 13.01 2.58
CA MET A 145 3.07 12.17 2.00
C MET A 145 1.94 11.91 3.00
N MET A 146 2.28 11.72 4.28
CA MET A 146 1.29 11.55 5.35
C MET A 146 0.43 12.81 5.52
N ALA A 147 1.07 13.98 5.53
CA ALA A 147 0.36 15.25 5.63
C ALA A 147 -0.50 15.51 4.40
N LEU A 148 -0.02 15.18 3.19
CA LEU A 148 -0.78 15.31 1.96
C LEU A 148 -2.04 14.44 1.96
N ASP A 149 -1.91 13.18 2.39
CA ASP A 149 -3.04 12.27 2.53
C ASP A 149 -4.04 12.75 3.58
N TYR A 150 -3.56 13.24 4.71
CA TYR A 150 -4.41 13.86 5.72
C TYR A 150 -5.18 15.08 5.17
N MET A 151 -4.52 15.96 4.41
CA MET A 151 -5.16 17.12 3.80
C MET A 151 -6.18 16.75 2.73
N ILE A 152 -5.96 15.67 1.97
CA ILE A 152 -6.94 15.14 1.01
C ILE A 152 -8.18 14.63 1.74
N GLN A 153 -7.99 13.85 2.80
CA GLN A 153 -9.10 13.36 3.63
C GLN A 153 -9.88 14.51 4.28
N LEU A 154 -9.17 15.55 4.75
CA LEU A 154 -9.80 16.74 5.31
C LEU A 154 -10.64 17.47 4.25
N ALA A 155 -10.11 17.64 3.03
CA ALA A 155 -10.86 18.25 1.93
C ALA A 155 -12.12 17.44 1.55
N GLU A 156 -12.06 16.11 1.63
CA GLU A 156 -13.22 15.23 1.42
C GLU A 156 -14.27 15.37 2.53
N LYS A 157 -13.85 15.47 3.79
CA LYS A 157 -14.74 15.75 4.93
C LYS A 157 -15.42 17.12 4.80
N ASP A 158 -14.68 18.11 4.35
CA ASP A 158 -15.16 19.48 4.12
C ASP A 158 -16.00 19.63 2.83
N GLN A 159 -16.14 18.55 2.03
CA GLN A 159 -16.81 18.54 0.72
C GLN A 159 -16.23 19.55 -0.29
N ASP A 160 -14.94 19.86 -0.16
CA ASP A 160 -14.21 20.73 -1.08
C ASP A 160 -13.57 19.91 -2.20
N GLY A 161 -14.34 19.66 -3.26
CA GLY A 161 -13.88 18.90 -4.43
C GLY A 161 -12.73 19.57 -5.19
N MET A 162 -12.65 20.91 -5.17
CA MET A 162 -11.57 21.63 -5.86
C MET A 162 -10.25 21.43 -5.12
N ARG A 163 -10.25 21.62 -3.80
CA ARG A 163 -9.07 21.36 -2.96
C ARG A 163 -8.64 19.89 -3.05
N LYS A 164 -9.59 18.96 -3.02
CA LYS A 164 -9.32 17.53 -3.19
C LYS A 164 -8.59 17.24 -4.50
N SER A 165 -9.15 17.68 -5.63
CA SER A 165 -8.57 17.42 -6.95
C SER A 165 -7.17 18.04 -7.14
N LEU A 166 -6.92 19.24 -6.60
CA LEU A 166 -5.59 19.86 -6.63
C LEU A 166 -4.57 19.04 -5.82
N LEU A 167 -4.92 18.62 -4.61
CA LEU A 167 -4.04 17.82 -3.76
C LEU A 167 -3.79 16.42 -4.35
N GLU A 168 -4.77 15.84 -5.02
CA GLU A 168 -4.61 14.59 -5.77
C GLU A 168 -3.62 14.76 -6.94
N VAL A 169 -3.68 15.86 -7.69
CA VAL A 169 -2.69 16.18 -8.74
C VAL A 169 -1.28 16.30 -8.15
N ILE A 170 -1.13 16.95 -6.99
CA ILE A 170 0.17 17.07 -6.30
C ILE A 170 0.66 15.68 -5.86
N LYS A 171 -0.22 14.85 -5.31
CA LYS A 171 0.10 13.48 -4.90
C LYS A 171 0.57 12.65 -6.09
N GLU A 172 -0.15 12.69 -7.20
CA GLU A 172 0.21 11.97 -8.42
C GLU A 172 1.54 12.43 -9.02
N THR A 173 1.80 13.74 -9.02
CA THR A 173 3.04 14.31 -9.55
C THR A 173 4.25 13.96 -8.68
N VAL A 174 4.11 13.94 -7.35
CA VAL A 174 5.16 13.45 -6.43
C VAL A 174 5.45 11.98 -6.69
N LEU A 175 4.42 11.12 -6.74
CA LEU A 175 4.59 9.70 -7.02
C LEU A 175 5.22 9.43 -8.40
N SER A 176 4.89 10.23 -9.40
CA SER A 176 5.48 10.16 -10.75
C SER A 176 6.98 10.48 -10.73
N HIS A 177 7.38 11.54 -10.02
CA HIS A 177 8.80 11.90 -9.86
C HIS A 177 9.57 10.85 -9.09
N LEU A 178 9.02 10.33 -7.98
CA LEU A 178 9.64 9.25 -7.22
C LEU A 178 9.81 7.99 -8.08
N THR A 179 8.78 7.61 -8.83
CA THR A 179 8.83 6.44 -9.71
C THR A 179 9.93 6.58 -10.78
N LYS A 180 10.08 7.77 -11.39
CA LYS A 180 11.12 8.01 -12.40
C LYS A 180 12.55 7.91 -11.85
N LYS A 181 12.74 8.18 -10.56
CA LYS A 181 14.04 8.08 -9.87
C LYS A 181 14.39 6.66 -9.43
N CYS A 182 13.41 5.77 -9.31
CA CYS A 182 13.65 4.38 -8.94
C CYS A 182 14.51 3.65 -10.00
N PRO A 183 15.29 2.63 -9.62
CA PRO A 183 15.98 1.77 -10.60
C PRO A 183 15.01 1.10 -11.59
N PRO A 184 15.46 0.75 -12.81
CA PRO A 184 14.63 0.14 -13.85
C PRO A 184 13.78 -1.06 -13.40
N HIS A 185 14.36 -1.99 -12.64
CA HIS A 185 13.65 -3.19 -12.16
C HIS A 185 12.49 -2.83 -11.19
N VAL A 186 12.65 -1.82 -10.33
CA VAL A 186 11.59 -1.34 -9.43
C VAL A 186 10.46 -0.67 -10.22
N GLN A 187 10.80 0.13 -11.23
CA GLN A 187 9.80 0.77 -12.10
C GLN A 187 8.94 -0.29 -12.82
N VAL A 188 9.58 -1.33 -13.33
CA VAL A 188 8.92 -2.45 -14.03
C VAL A 188 7.96 -3.20 -13.09
N ILE A 189 8.36 -3.49 -11.85
CA ILE A 189 7.47 -4.12 -10.85
C ILE A 189 6.21 -3.26 -10.64
N GLY A 190 6.37 -1.95 -10.49
CA GLY A 190 5.24 -1.04 -10.36
C GLY A 190 4.29 -1.07 -11.56
N LEU A 191 4.82 -1.22 -12.78
CA LEU A 191 4.00 -1.34 -13.99
C LEU A 191 3.29 -2.70 -14.08
N LEU A 192 3.98 -3.78 -13.71
CA LEU A 192 3.43 -5.13 -13.68
C LEU A 192 2.29 -5.26 -12.67
N CYS A 193 2.41 -4.66 -11.48
CA CYS A 193 1.34 -4.62 -10.48
C CYS A 193 0.04 -3.98 -11.01
N ARG A 194 0.14 -3.07 -11.98
CA ARG A 194 -1.01 -2.39 -12.61
C ARG A 194 -1.58 -3.16 -13.81
N THR A 195 -0.95 -4.26 -14.22
CA THR A 195 -1.31 -5.02 -15.43
C THR A 195 -2.07 -6.31 -15.06
N PRO A 196 -3.41 -6.34 -15.19
CA PRO A 196 -4.24 -7.44 -14.66
C PRO A 196 -4.10 -8.75 -15.44
N ARG A 197 -3.95 -8.66 -16.77
CA ARG A 197 -3.91 -9.82 -17.66
C ARG A 197 -2.53 -10.45 -17.68
N LYS A 198 -2.49 -11.78 -17.54
CA LYS A 198 -1.25 -12.57 -17.54
C LYS A 198 -0.48 -12.38 -18.85
N GLU A 199 -1.16 -12.45 -19.98
CA GLU A 199 -0.58 -12.34 -21.32
C GLU A 199 0.07 -10.97 -21.53
N SER A 200 -0.61 -9.91 -21.06
CA SER A 200 -0.09 -8.54 -21.11
C SER A 200 1.16 -8.38 -20.22
N ARG A 201 1.20 -9.01 -19.04
CA ARG A 201 2.40 -9.03 -18.18
C ARG A 201 3.57 -9.78 -18.84
N HIS A 202 3.31 -10.92 -19.49
CA HIS A 202 4.37 -11.68 -20.18
C HIS A 202 4.92 -10.89 -21.36
N GLU A 203 4.06 -10.22 -22.12
CA GLU A 203 4.49 -9.36 -23.20
C GLU A 203 5.32 -8.17 -22.70
N LEU A 204 4.94 -7.59 -21.56
CA LEU A 204 5.70 -6.55 -20.88
C LEU A 204 7.09 -7.08 -20.47
N LEU A 205 7.16 -8.22 -19.78
CA LEU A 205 8.41 -8.85 -19.36
C LEU A 205 9.31 -9.20 -20.56
N ARG A 206 8.74 -9.66 -21.68
CA ARG A 206 9.51 -9.89 -22.93
C ARG A 206 10.15 -8.60 -23.44
N ARG A 207 9.42 -7.49 -23.47
CA ARG A 207 9.96 -6.19 -23.88
C ARG A 207 11.05 -5.70 -22.94
N VAL A 208 10.84 -5.85 -21.62
CA VAL A 208 11.84 -5.48 -20.60
C VAL A 208 13.15 -6.23 -20.82
N ALA A 209 13.07 -7.55 -21.01
CA ALA A 209 14.23 -8.41 -21.28
C ALA A 209 14.92 -8.07 -22.62
N ALA A 210 14.17 -7.59 -23.61
CA ALA A 210 14.70 -7.15 -24.91
C ALA A 210 15.34 -5.74 -24.89
N GLY A 211 15.43 -5.09 -23.73
CA GLY A 211 16.03 -3.75 -23.60
C GLY A 211 15.02 -2.61 -23.46
N GLY A 212 13.74 -2.90 -23.28
CA GLY A 212 12.66 -1.93 -23.06
C GLY A 212 11.93 -1.52 -24.33
N GLY A 213 11.24 -0.37 -24.28
CA GLY A 213 10.54 0.21 -25.43
C GLY A 213 9.11 0.67 -25.11
N VAL A 214 8.30 0.90 -26.14
CA VAL A 214 6.92 1.35 -25.97
C VAL A 214 6.00 0.14 -25.80
N PHE A 215 5.17 0.18 -24.77
CA PHE A 215 4.14 -0.81 -24.50
C PHE A 215 2.77 -0.18 -24.55
N GLU A 216 1.90 -0.79 -25.36
CA GLU A 216 0.50 -0.46 -25.43
C GLU A 216 -0.26 -1.34 -24.45
N GLY A 217 -0.77 -0.73 -23.37
CA GLY A 217 -1.64 -1.44 -22.44
C GLY A 217 -3.00 -1.75 -23.06
N ASP A 218 -3.80 -2.58 -22.37
CA ASP A 218 -5.12 -3.03 -22.84
C ASP A 218 -6.10 -1.87 -23.18
N LYS A 219 -5.86 -0.66 -22.67
CA LYS A 219 -6.66 0.55 -22.90
C LYS A 219 -6.07 1.50 -23.97
N GLY A 220 -5.05 1.06 -24.72
CA GLY A 220 -4.37 1.88 -25.74
C GLY A 220 -3.41 2.93 -25.19
N THR A 221 -3.17 2.95 -23.87
CA THR A 221 -2.17 3.84 -23.25
C THR A 221 -0.77 3.35 -23.60
N LYS A 222 0.02 4.22 -24.23
CA LYS A 222 1.43 3.98 -24.53
C LYS A 222 2.29 4.37 -23.33
N VAL A 223 2.94 3.39 -22.73
CA VAL A 223 3.88 3.59 -21.62
C VAL A 223 5.28 3.20 -22.09
N HIS A 224 6.27 4.04 -21.80
CA HIS A 224 7.66 3.71 -22.04
C HIS A 224 8.16 2.80 -20.92
N ILE A 225 8.68 1.63 -21.29
CA ILE A 225 9.22 0.65 -20.36
C ILE A 225 10.75 0.72 -20.37
N PRO A 226 11.42 0.82 -19.22
CA PRO A 226 12.86 0.70 -19.15
C PRO A 226 13.31 -0.77 -19.33
N GLY A 227 14.49 -0.98 -19.91
CA GLY A 227 15.12 -2.30 -19.96
C GLY A 227 15.64 -2.72 -18.59
N ALA A 228 15.43 -3.98 -18.21
CA ALA A 228 15.90 -4.55 -16.94
C ALA A 228 16.09 -6.07 -17.06
N ASN A 229 16.90 -6.65 -16.18
CA ASN A 229 17.13 -8.09 -16.14
C ASN A 229 15.97 -8.81 -15.42
N LEU A 230 15.46 -9.90 -16.01
CA LEU A 230 14.40 -10.72 -15.40
C LEU A 230 14.81 -11.25 -14.01
N ASN A 231 16.09 -11.58 -13.83
CA ASN A 231 16.62 -12.04 -12.55
C ASN A 231 16.58 -10.93 -11.48
N GLU A 232 16.92 -9.70 -11.86
CA GLU A 232 16.82 -8.55 -10.94
C GLU A 232 15.37 -8.24 -10.57
N ILE A 233 14.44 -8.38 -11.52
CA ILE A 233 13.01 -8.19 -11.27
C ILE A 233 12.48 -9.27 -10.32
N ALA A 234 12.84 -10.53 -10.56
CA ALA A 234 12.45 -11.64 -9.69
C ALA A 234 12.98 -11.45 -8.27
N ASN A 235 14.27 -11.12 -8.13
CA ASN A 235 14.91 -10.89 -6.83
C ASN A 235 14.33 -9.67 -6.13
N GLN A 236 14.14 -8.55 -6.82
CA GLN A 236 13.55 -7.35 -6.22
C GLN A 236 12.11 -7.59 -5.78
N ALA A 237 11.30 -8.33 -6.55
CA ALA A 237 9.97 -8.72 -6.12
C ALA A 237 10.04 -9.63 -4.89
N ASP A 238 11.03 -10.52 -4.83
CA ASP A 238 11.26 -11.42 -3.70
C ASP A 238 11.64 -10.67 -2.42
N ASP A 239 12.52 -9.67 -2.49
CA ASP A 239 12.94 -8.84 -1.36
C ASP A 239 11.75 -8.06 -0.76
N ILE A 240 10.89 -7.52 -1.63
CA ILE A 240 9.67 -6.81 -1.21
C ILE A 240 8.69 -7.80 -0.57
N LEU A 241 8.53 -8.99 -1.15
CA LEU A 241 7.70 -10.05 -0.60
C LEU A 241 8.19 -10.49 0.78
N GLU A 242 9.49 -10.75 0.93
CA GLU A 242 10.08 -11.11 2.22
C GLU A 242 9.75 -10.05 3.27
N THR A 243 9.96 -8.77 2.95
CA THR A 243 9.65 -7.65 3.86
C THR A 243 8.17 -7.58 4.26
N MET A 244 7.25 -8.00 3.38
CA MET A 244 5.81 -8.07 3.67
C MET A 244 5.46 -9.32 4.49
N GLU A 245 6.07 -10.46 4.21
CA GLU A 245 5.77 -11.76 4.82
C GLU A 245 6.39 -11.94 6.21
N THR A 246 7.50 -11.26 6.50
CA THR A 246 8.13 -11.26 7.83
C THR A 246 7.33 -10.47 8.87
N ARG A 247 6.35 -9.66 8.44
CA ARG A 247 5.50 -8.89 9.34
C ARG A 247 4.45 -9.79 10.03
N PRO A 248 4.09 -9.51 11.29
CA PRO A 248 3.02 -10.24 11.96
C PRO A 248 1.68 -10.08 11.22
N VAL A 249 1.40 -8.87 10.71
CA VAL A 249 0.21 -8.54 9.94
C VAL A 249 0.60 -8.14 8.52
N VAL A 250 -0.09 -8.69 7.51
CA VAL A 250 0.16 -8.33 6.10
C VAL A 250 -0.62 -7.05 5.78
N PRO A 251 0.05 -5.98 5.32
CA PRO A 251 -0.61 -4.69 5.11
C PRO A 251 -1.59 -4.71 3.93
N ASP A 252 -1.25 -5.36 2.82
CA ASP A 252 -2.12 -5.48 1.64
C ASP A 252 -1.94 -6.86 0.98
N ARG A 253 -2.98 -7.69 1.06
CA ARG A 253 -3.01 -9.02 0.47
C ARG A 253 -3.15 -9.01 -1.05
N LYS A 254 -3.78 -7.98 -1.64
CA LYS A 254 -3.87 -7.86 -3.10
C LYS A 254 -2.50 -7.54 -3.68
N LEU A 255 -1.77 -6.60 -3.06
CA LEU A 255 -0.40 -6.30 -3.45
C LEU A 255 0.51 -7.52 -3.26
N LEU A 256 0.39 -8.23 -2.14
CA LEU A 256 1.14 -9.47 -1.90
C LEU A 256 0.91 -10.49 -3.02
N ALA A 257 -0.36 -10.74 -3.38
CA ALA A 257 -0.70 -11.66 -4.47
C ALA A 257 -0.09 -11.21 -5.81
N ARG A 258 -0.14 -9.91 -6.13
CA ARG A 258 0.48 -9.36 -7.35
C ARG A 258 1.99 -9.58 -7.38
N LEU A 259 2.68 -9.30 -6.29
CA LEU A 259 4.12 -9.46 -6.19
C LEU A 259 4.54 -10.93 -6.33
N VAL A 260 3.79 -11.87 -5.73
CA VAL A 260 4.03 -13.30 -5.90
C VAL A 260 3.87 -13.69 -7.37
N LEU A 261 2.80 -13.26 -8.04
CA LEU A 261 2.61 -13.55 -9.47
C LEU A 261 3.76 -13.00 -10.32
N ILE A 262 4.21 -11.76 -10.05
CA ILE A 262 5.31 -11.13 -10.78
C ILE A 262 6.61 -11.92 -10.61
N ARG A 263 6.93 -12.31 -9.38
CA ARG A 263 8.12 -13.13 -9.07
C ARG A 263 8.08 -14.44 -9.84
N GLU A 264 6.97 -15.17 -9.77
CA GLU A 264 6.84 -16.48 -10.41
C GLU A 264 6.83 -16.39 -11.94
N GLU A 265 6.20 -15.36 -12.52
CA GLU A 265 6.20 -15.14 -13.97
C GLU A 265 7.59 -14.74 -14.50
N ALA A 266 8.33 -13.89 -13.77
CA ALA A 266 9.70 -13.55 -14.12
C ALA A 266 10.62 -14.78 -14.07
N ARG A 267 10.47 -15.65 -13.06
CA ARG A 267 11.20 -16.92 -12.93
C ARG A 267 10.87 -17.90 -14.07
N ASP A 268 9.59 -18.07 -14.38
CA ASP A 268 9.12 -18.93 -15.47
C ASP A 268 9.72 -18.51 -16.82
N MET A 269 9.79 -17.20 -17.07
CA MET A 269 10.39 -16.65 -18.30
C MET A 269 11.90 -16.86 -18.43
N MET A 270 12.62 -17.11 -17.34
CA MET A 270 14.05 -17.44 -17.39
C MET A 270 14.34 -18.91 -17.74
N GLY A 271 13.30 -19.74 -17.89
CA GLY A 271 13.41 -21.09 -18.45
C GLY A 271 13.99 -22.15 -17.52
N GLY A 272 14.23 -21.85 -16.24
CA GLY A 272 14.70 -22.85 -15.26
C GLY A 272 13.60 -23.70 -14.62
N GLY A 273 12.34 -23.35 -14.87
CA GLY A 273 11.18 -24.07 -14.33
C GLY A 273 11.03 -23.94 -12.82
N ILE A 274 10.17 -24.77 -12.25
CA ILE A 274 9.81 -24.71 -10.82
C ILE A 274 11.00 -25.03 -9.90
N LEU A 275 11.93 -25.89 -10.32
CA LEU A 275 13.07 -26.35 -9.51
C LEU A 275 14.38 -25.62 -9.81
N ASP A 276 14.33 -24.44 -10.43
CA ASP A 276 15.52 -23.63 -10.70
C ASP A 276 16.25 -23.31 -9.39
N GLU A 277 17.54 -23.63 -9.31
CA GLU A 277 18.38 -23.37 -8.14
C GLU A 277 18.44 -21.89 -7.78
N ARG A 278 18.24 -21.00 -8.77
CA ARG A 278 18.18 -19.55 -8.55
C ARG A 278 16.98 -19.12 -7.71
N ASN A 279 15.97 -19.96 -7.59
CA ASN A 279 14.76 -19.65 -6.82
C ASN A 279 14.94 -19.87 -5.32
N ASP A 280 16.02 -20.54 -4.89
CA ASP A 280 16.23 -20.92 -3.49
C ASP A 280 16.61 -19.72 -2.61
N ARG A 281 15.73 -19.38 -1.66
CA ARG A 281 15.99 -18.38 -0.60
C ARG A 281 17.03 -18.82 0.45
N GLY A 282 17.61 -20.02 0.32
CA GLY A 282 18.67 -20.53 1.18
C GLY A 282 18.21 -21.08 2.54
N PHE A 283 16.90 -21.29 2.75
CA PHE A 283 16.39 -21.89 3.99
C PHE A 283 16.97 -23.29 4.23
N LYS A 284 17.70 -23.45 5.34
CA LYS A 284 18.20 -24.76 5.83
C LYS A 284 17.11 -25.59 6.51
N THR A 285 16.11 -24.92 7.08
CA THR A 285 14.96 -25.53 7.76
C THR A 285 13.69 -24.95 7.17
N LEU A 286 12.76 -25.82 6.77
CA LEU A 286 11.47 -25.39 6.24
C LEU A 286 10.59 -24.83 7.37
N PRO A 287 9.81 -23.77 7.10
CA PRO A 287 8.83 -23.24 8.04
C PRO A 287 7.80 -24.30 8.47
N GLU A 288 7.50 -24.35 9.77
CA GLU A 288 6.62 -25.38 10.34
C GLU A 288 5.16 -25.23 9.89
N SER A 289 4.65 -24.00 9.81
CA SER A 289 3.28 -23.70 9.40
C SER A 289 3.01 -24.13 7.96
N GLU A 290 3.89 -23.80 7.02
CA GLU A 290 3.81 -24.21 5.63
C GLU A 290 3.90 -25.73 5.47
N VAL A 291 4.83 -26.39 6.17
CA VAL A 291 4.98 -27.86 6.12
C VAL A 291 3.74 -28.56 6.66
N ASN A 292 3.18 -28.09 7.78
CA ASN A 292 1.96 -28.63 8.36
C ASN A 292 0.77 -28.45 7.41
N PHE A 293 0.66 -27.31 6.74
CA PHE A 293 -0.39 -27.07 5.76
C PHE A 293 -0.23 -27.99 4.53
N ILE A 294 0.99 -28.12 3.98
CA ILE A 294 1.27 -29.07 2.89
C ILE A 294 0.88 -30.49 3.27
N ALA A 295 1.19 -30.95 4.49
CA ALA A 295 0.81 -32.27 4.97
C ALA A 295 -0.72 -32.46 4.98
N LYS A 296 -1.49 -31.45 5.39
CA LYS A 296 -2.96 -31.45 5.31
C LYS A 296 -3.44 -31.53 3.85
N LEU A 297 -2.81 -30.79 2.94
CA LEU A 297 -3.20 -30.80 1.52
C LEU A 297 -2.92 -32.14 0.84
N VAL A 298 -1.80 -32.79 1.14
CA VAL A 298 -1.40 -34.09 0.57
C VAL A 298 -2.25 -35.24 1.11
N ALA A 299 -2.78 -35.12 2.34
CA ALA A 299 -3.71 -36.10 2.91
C ALA A 299 -5.06 -36.15 2.18
N LEU A 300 -5.40 -35.10 1.42
CA LEU A 300 -6.66 -34.98 0.69
C LEU A 300 -6.44 -35.21 -0.81
N LYS A 301 -7.46 -35.75 -1.48
CA LYS A 301 -7.44 -35.89 -2.94
C LYS A 301 -7.54 -34.51 -3.61
N PRO A 302 -6.80 -34.25 -4.71
CA PRO A 302 -6.88 -32.98 -5.41
C PRO A 302 -8.29 -32.75 -5.95
N GLY A 303 -8.84 -31.56 -5.70
CA GLY A 303 -10.22 -31.25 -6.00
C GLY A 303 -10.69 -29.93 -5.41
N LYS A 304 -12.01 -29.71 -5.41
CA LYS A 304 -12.63 -28.45 -4.96
C LYS A 304 -12.33 -28.14 -3.49
N THR A 305 -12.32 -29.15 -2.62
CA THR A 305 -12.03 -28.97 -1.18
C THR A 305 -10.62 -28.41 -0.97
N VAL A 306 -9.61 -29.00 -1.62
CA VAL A 306 -8.22 -28.53 -1.54
C VAL A 306 -8.08 -27.13 -2.14
N GLN A 307 -8.80 -26.85 -3.24
CA GLN A 307 -8.82 -25.51 -3.84
C GLN A 307 -9.42 -24.45 -2.89
N GLU A 308 -10.50 -24.78 -2.19
CA GLU A 308 -11.13 -23.87 -1.22
C GLU A 308 -10.21 -23.62 -0.02
N MET A 309 -9.53 -24.66 0.48
CA MET A 309 -8.53 -24.53 1.55
C MET A 309 -7.40 -23.59 1.14
N ILE A 310 -6.84 -23.79 -0.07
CA ILE A 310 -5.81 -22.88 -0.61
C ILE A 310 -6.35 -21.46 -0.69
N LYS A 311 -7.58 -21.27 -1.21
CA LYS A 311 -8.21 -19.96 -1.32
C LYS A 311 -8.38 -19.25 0.02
N ASN A 312 -8.86 -19.97 1.04
CA ASN A 312 -9.02 -19.42 2.38
C ASN A 312 -7.69 -18.97 2.97
N VAL A 313 -6.66 -19.81 2.89
CA VAL A 313 -5.32 -19.48 3.41
C VAL A 313 -4.72 -18.27 2.70
N MET A 314 -4.79 -18.21 1.36
CA MET A 314 -4.28 -17.06 0.61
C MET A 314 -5.04 -15.75 0.94
N LEU A 315 -6.34 -15.83 1.25
CA LEU A 315 -7.15 -14.69 1.70
C LEU A 315 -6.92 -14.29 3.17
N GLY A 316 -6.24 -15.12 3.95
CA GLY A 316 -5.96 -14.84 5.35
C GLY A 316 -6.93 -15.41 6.33
N LYS A 317 -7.52 -16.54 5.97
CA LYS A 317 -8.40 -17.33 6.82
C LYS A 317 -7.70 -18.63 7.17
N ASP A 318 -8.24 -19.33 8.18
CA ASP A 318 -7.75 -20.64 8.60
C ASP A 318 -6.24 -20.59 8.93
N GLU A 319 -5.41 -21.44 8.31
CA GLU A 319 -3.95 -21.46 8.53
C GLU A 319 -3.22 -20.19 8.05
N GLY A 320 -3.89 -19.33 7.27
CA GLY A 320 -3.39 -18.02 6.85
C GLY A 320 -3.86 -16.87 7.74
N ALA A 321 -4.65 -17.14 8.78
CA ALA A 321 -5.20 -16.14 9.67
C ALA A 321 -4.10 -15.50 10.53
N GLU A 322 -4.10 -14.18 10.55
CA GLU A 322 -3.20 -13.41 11.39
C GLU A 322 -3.82 -13.29 12.77
N ASP A 323 -3.20 -13.93 13.77
CA ASP A 323 -3.50 -13.61 15.16
C ASP A 323 -3.05 -12.15 15.36
N ALA A 324 -4.00 -11.22 15.48
CA ALA A 324 -3.71 -9.95 16.12
C ALA A 324 -3.25 -10.31 17.53
N ALA A 325 -1.94 -10.26 17.77
CA ALA A 325 -1.38 -10.66 19.04
C ALA A 325 -1.94 -9.72 20.11
N SER A 326 -2.95 -10.20 20.86
CA SER A 326 -3.20 -9.73 22.20
C SER A 326 -1.90 -9.93 22.97
N GLU A 327 -1.30 -8.85 23.46
CA GLU A 327 -0.10 -8.86 24.30
C GLU A 327 -0.40 -9.45 25.69
N GLU A 328 -0.94 -10.66 25.76
CA GLU A 328 -1.04 -11.42 26.99
C GLU A 328 -0.28 -12.74 26.83
N GLU A 329 1.05 -12.63 26.81
CA GLU A 329 1.84 -13.66 27.47
C GLU A 329 1.60 -13.50 28.98
N ASN A 330 0.66 -14.24 29.55
CA ASN A 330 0.89 -15.01 30.78
C ASN A 330 -0.33 -15.85 31.25
N ILE A 331 -0.04 -17.15 31.37
CA ILE A 331 -0.46 -18.07 32.44
C ILE A 331 -1.92 -18.57 32.43
N ASP A 332 -2.04 -19.86 32.13
CA ASP A 332 -3.16 -20.77 32.43
C ASP A 332 -4.56 -20.43 31.89
N SER A 333 -4.93 -21.06 30.77
CA SER A 333 -6.18 -21.82 30.74
C SER A 333 -6.28 -22.78 29.56
N GLU A 334 -6.45 -24.04 29.92
CA GLU A 334 -7.08 -25.15 29.21
C GLU A 334 -8.12 -24.77 28.13
N ARG A 335 -8.05 -25.53 27.02
CA ARG A 335 -9.10 -25.81 25.99
C ARG A 335 -9.30 -24.67 24.98
N ILE A 336 -9.05 -24.90 23.69
CA ILE A 336 -9.81 -25.84 22.85
C ILE A 336 -8.87 -26.74 22.03
N SER A 337 -9.03 -28.04 22.23
CA SER A 337 -8.53 -29.09 21.34
C SER A 337 -9.22 -29.00 19.98
N SER A 338 -8.48 -28.69 18.91
CA SER A 338 -8.80 -29.19 17.57
C SER A 338 -7.64 -30.11 17.15
N GLY A 339 -7.98 -31.38 16.96
CA GLY A 339 -7.01 -32.46 16.78
C GLY A 339 -6.30 -32.38 15.44
N ILE A 340 -4.97 -32.42 15.48
CA ILE A 340 -4.12 -33.55 15.06
C ILE A 340 -2.75 -33.27 15.68
N ALA A 341 -2.25 -34.25 16.44
CA ALA A 341 -1.01 -34.28 17.23
C ALA A 341 0.05 -33.21 16.89
N GLY A 342 0.05 -32.14 17.68
CA GLY A 342 1.05 -31.09 17.66
C GLY A 342 2.36 -31.53 18.31
N ARG A 343 3.44 -31.45 17.55
CA ARG A 343 4.76 -31.22 18.13
C ARG A 343 4.75 -29.75 18.57
N GLY A 344 4.90 -29.47 19.86
CA GLY A 344 5.02 -28.08 20.32
C GLY A 344 6.22 -27.41 19.63
N SER A 345 6.05 -26.15 19.22
CA SER A 345 7.14 -25.32 18.69
C SER A 345 8.33 -25.42 19.63
N ILE A 346 9.45 -25.94 19.13
CA ILE A 346 10.70 -26.15 19.90
C ILE A 346 11.26 -24.81 20.42
N THR A 347 10.73 -23.68 19.93
CA THR A 347 11.20 -22.33 20.24
C THR A 347 10.26 -21.50 21.12
N GLY A 348 9.10 -22.04 21.52
CA GLY A 348 8.13 -21.33 22.37
C GLY A 348 7.39 -20.16 21.70
N ARG A 349 7.82 -19.71 20.52
CA ARG A 349 7.09 -18.72 19.71
C ARG A 349 6.07 -19.40 18.81
N LYS A 350 4.86 -18.84 18.73
CA LYS A 350 3.86 -19.24 17.73
C LYS A 350 4.46 -19.04 16.33
N PRO A 351 4.42 -20.04 15.43
CA PRO A 351 4.88 -19.87 14.07
C PRO A 351 4.02 -18.85 13.34
N LEU A 352 4.61 -18.10 12.39
CA LEU A 352 3.87 -17.18 11.53
C LEU A 352 2.81 -17.96 10.72
N PRO A 353 1.65 -17.36 10.43
CA PRO A 353 0.65 -17.99 9.59
C PRO A 353 1.17 -18.19 8.17
N VAL A 354 0.56 -19.12 7.45
CA VAL A 354 1.00 -19.51 6.10
C VAL A 354 0.92 -18.30 5.16
N ARG A 355 2.05 -17.96 4.54
CA ARG A 355 2.13 -16.85 3.58
C ARG A 355 2.27 -17.34 2.13
N PRO A 356 1.63 -16.70 1.13
CA PRO A 356 1.66 -17.16 -0.26
C PRO A 356 3.06 -17.40 -0.86
N GLY A 357 4.00 -16.48 -0.67
CA GLY A 357 5.36 -16.55 -1.18
C GLY A 357 6.18 -17.62 -0.48
N MET A 358 6.14 -17.66 0.86
CA MET A 358 6.77 -18.72 1.68
C MET A 358 6.18 -20.11 1.40
N PHE A 359 4.87 -20.19 1.18
CA PHE A 359 4.18 -21.43 0.88
C PHE A 359 4.63 -22.01 -0.46
N LEU A 360 4.67 -21.20 -1.53
CA LEU A 360 5.15 -21.65 -2.84
C LEU A 360 6.61 -22.09 -2.79
N GLU A 361 7.46 -21.35 -2.08
CA GLU A 361 8.86 -21.73 -1.85
C GLU A 361 8.97 -23.09 -1.15
N THR A 362 8.17 -23.31 -0.10
CA THR A 362 8.15 -24.57 0.65
C THR A 362 7.66 -25.73 -0.23
N VAL A 363 6.61 -25.51 -1.04
CA VAL A 363 6.11 -26.50 -2.01
C VAL A 363 7.21 -26.87 -3.00
N THR A 364 7.93 -25.89 -3.55
CA THR A 364 9.03 -26.11 -4.50
C THR A 364 10.18 -26.89 -3.87
N LYS A 365 10.59 -26.56 -2.65
CA LYS A 365 11.63 -27.31 -1.93
C LYS A 365 11.25 -28.75 -1.63
N VAL A 366 10.02 -28.98 -1.18
CA VAL A 366 9.50 -30.33 -0.94
C VAL A 366 9.46 -31.11 -2.27
N LEU A 367 9.02 -30.47 -3.36
CA LEU A 367 9.00 -31.08 -4.69
C LEU A 367 10.41 -31.47 -5.17
N GLY A 368 11.41 -30.60 -4.98
CA GLY A 368 12.82 -30.90 -5.28
C GLY A 368 13.37 -32.08 -4.46
N GLY A 369 12.98 -32.17 -3.18
CA GLY A 369 13.28 -33.32 -2.32
C GLY A 369 12.63 -34.63 -2.81
N VAL A 370 11.37 -34.58 -3.24
CA VAL A 370 10.65 -35.74 -3.78
C VAL A 370 11.30 -36.25 -5.07
N TYR A 371 11.72 -35.34 -5.95
CA TYR A 371 12.38 -35.71 -7.21
C TYR A 371 13.80 -36.23 -7.01
N SER A 372 14.60 -35.61 -6.14
CA SER A 372 15.94 -36.10 -5.81
C SER A 372 15.92 -37.45 -5.07
N GLY A 373 14.88 -37.69 -4.26
CA GLY A 373 14.69 -38.95 -3.53
C GLY A 373 14.16 -40.13 -4.37
N ASN A 374 13.95 -39.97 -5.68
CA ASN A 374 13.32 -40.97 -6.56
C ASN A 374 11.92 -41.45 -6.10
N ILE A 375 11.22 -40.68 -5.25
CA ILE A 375 9.86 -40.98 -4.78
C ILE A 375 8.83 -40.48 -5.81
N SER A 376 9.21 -40.48 -7.09
CA SER A 376 8.38 -40.02 -8.20
C SER A 376 7.08 -40.81 -8.22
N GLY A 377 5.98 -40.13 -7.92
CA GLY A 377 4.67 -40.74 -7.70
C GLY A 377 3.56 -39.70 -7.60
N ILE A 378 2.36 -40.16 -7.19
CA ILE A 378 1.13 -39.34 -7.06
C ILE A 378 1.37 -38.07 -6.23
N THR A 379 2.25 -38.11 -5.23
CA THR A 379 2.59 -36.97 -4.38
C THR A 379 3.28 -35.83 -5.13
N GLY A 380 4.18 -36.12 -6.07
CA GLY A 380 4.84 -35.08 -6.87
C GLY A 380 3.85 -34.36 -7.79
N GLN A 381 3.01 -35.12 -8.51
CA GLN A 381 1.95 -34.57 -9.36
C GLN A 381 0.92 -33.76 -8.55
N HIS A 382 0.61 -34.20 -7.33
CA HIS A 382 -0.26 -33.46 -6.42
C HIS A 382 0.33 -32.12 -6.01
N LEU A 383 1.63 -32.07 -5.68
CA LEU A 383 2.31 -30.83 -5.31
C LEU A 383 2.43 -29.86 -6.50
N GLU A 384 2.70 -30.35 -7.71
CA GLU A 384 2.64 -29.53 -8.93
C GLU A 384 1.24 -28.96 -9.18
N TRP A 385 0.20 -29.76 -8.93
CA TRP A 385 -1.18 -29.31 -9.02
C TRP A 385 -1.48 -28.24 -7.97
N VAL A 386 -1.01 -28.41 -6.73
CA VAL A 386 -1.14 -27.42 -5.64
C VAL A 386 -0.46 -26.12 -6.04
N HIS A 387 0.81 -26.17 -6.49
CA HIS A 387 1.55 -24.99 -6.95
C HIS A 387 0.78 -24.21 -8.02
N ARG A 388 0.34 -24.91 -9.08
CA ARG A 388 -0.42 -24.30 -10.18
C ARG A 388 -1.75 -23.71 -9.73
N LYS A 389 -2.46 -24.39 -8.81
CA LYS A 389 -3.74 -23.92 -8.30
C LYS A 389 -3.60 -22.71 -7.39
N THR A 390 -2.54 -22.66 -6.59
CA THR A 390 -2.22 -21.47 -5.80
C THR A 390 -2.00 -20.25 -6.69
N LEU A 391 -1.26 -20.37 -7.79
CA LEU A 391 -1.10 -19.26 -8.74
C LEU A 391 -2.43 -18.79 -9.36
N GLN A 392 -3.33 -19.72 -9.68
CA GLN A 392 -4.68 -19.38 -10.18
C GLN A 392 -5.50 -18.62 -9.13
N VAL A 393 -5.48 -19.09 -7.88
CA VAL A 393 -6.15 -18.42 -6.77
C VAL A 393 -5.57 -17.02 -6.53
N LEU A 394 -4.24 -16.87 -6.57
CA LEU A 394 -3.60 -15.57 -6.40
C LEU A 394 -3.95 -14.60 -7.52
N GLN A 395 -4.12 -15.10 -8.75
CA GLN A 395 -4.62 -14.30 -9.87
C GLN A 395 -6.04 -13.77 -9.62
N GLU A 396 -6.93 -14.56 -9.01
CA GLU A 396 -8.28 -14.13 -8.60
C GLU A 396 -8.28 -13.13 -7.43
N ILE A 397 -7.27 -13.19 -6.56
CA ILE A 397 -7.15 -12.26 -5.41
C ILE A 397 -6.55 -10.93 -5.86
N ALA A 398 -5.59 -10.96 -6.79
CA ALA A 398 -4.86 -9.80 -7.26
C ALA A 398 -5.73 -8.81 -8.08
N TYR A 399 -6.68 -9.33 -8.85
CA TYR A 399 -7.51 -8.60 -9.83
C TYR A 399 -8.91 -9.17 -9.89
#